data_AF-A0A8J6URU8-F1
#
_entry.id   AF-A0A8J6URU8-F1
#
_cell.length_a   1.000
_cell.length_b   1.000
_cell.length_c   1.000
_cell.angle_alpha   90.00
_cell.angle_beta   90.00
_cell.angle_gamma   90.00
#
_symmetry.space_group_name_H-M   'P 1'
#
loop_
_entity.id
_entity.type
_entity.pdbx_description
1 polymer ?
#
loop_
_entity_poly.entity_id
_entity_poly.type
_entity_poly.pdbx_seq_one_letter_code
_entity_poly.pdbx_strand_id
1 'polypeptide(L)'
;SPKIGQKAYAIGDPKGLERSLSDGIVSRIDGSGLIQFTATASFGSSGGPLLNEDGQVIGIVQGGNPGTNLNFAIPAAAINNLPGRRGLVAQQRQQIGHYTLARNLQFRQGNYQKMLTILNEGIRRYPNNAVLYLNRGTARSSLRDYQGAKSDYSRSIELNPTSLAYSNRAQVYTILKQQQPALEDFTAAITLNQGWGGSNIGAAFYDRGELQVKLGNTKSAISDFKQAAKFYQQIGNSERYRTALDRITLISAP
;
A
#
# COMPACT_ATOMS: atom_id res chain seq x y z
N SER A 1 6.80 5.06 17.52
CA SER A 1 6.42 5.22 18.94
C SER A 1 7.61 4.93 19.81
N PRO A 2 7.83 5.68 20.90
CA PRO A 2 8.94 5.44 21.81
C PRO A 2 8.82 4.08 22.50
N LYS A 3 9.97 3.47 22.82
CA LYS A 3 10.09 2.20 23.56
C LYS A 3 10.88 2.41 24.85
N ILE A 4 10.49 1.70 25.91
CA ILE A 4 11.28 1.66 27.15
C ILE A 4 12.66 1.04 26.84
N GLY A 5 13.71 1.63 27.38
CA GLY A 5 15.11 1.22 27.18
C GLY A 5 15.77 1.78 25.92
N GLN A 6 15.04 2.45 25.03
CA GLN A 6 15.65 3.08 23.84
C GLN A 6 16.46 4.33 24.24
N LYS A 7 17.48 4.67 23.45
CA LYS A 7 18.21 5.93 23.62
C LYS A 7 17.29 7.13 23.44
N ALA A 8 17.51 8.12 24.29
CA ALA A 8 16.78 9.37 24.29
C ALA A 8 17.77 10.53 24.36
N TYR A 9 17.56 11.54 23.53
CA TYR A 9 18.40 12.71 23.46
C TYR A 9 17.56 13.97 23.67
N ALA A 10 17.85 14.75 24.71
CA ALA A 10 17.17 16.01 24.95
C ALA A 10 17.98 17.16 24.37
N ILE A 11 17.33 18.01 23.58
CA ILE A 11 17.92 19.23 23.02
C ILE A 11 17.22 20.43 23.65
N GLY A 12 18.01 21.38 24.15
CA GLY A 12 17.51 22.64 24.67
C GLY A 12 18.66 23.47 25.24
N ASP A 13 18.33 24.39 26.13
CA ASP A 13 19.34 25.16 26.88
C ASP A 13 19.34 24.75 28.36
N PRO A 14 19.71 23.50 28.70
CA PRO A 14 19.94 23.15 30.09
C PRO A 14 21.12 23.98 30.63
N LYS A 15 20.95 24.52 31.83
CA LYS A 15 21.97 25.31 32.54
C LYS A 15 23.35 24.62 32.52
N GLY A 16 24.34 25.29 31.94
CA GLY A 16 25.73 24.81 31.81
C GLY A 16 25.99 23.89 30.60
N LEU A 17 25.00 23.73 29.73
CA LEU A 17 24.98 22.83 28.58
C LEU A 17 24.17 23.47 27.42
N GLU A 18 24.19 24.80 27.31
CA GLU A 18 23.42 25.57 26.34
C GLU A 18 23.74 25.13 24.90
N ARG A 19 22.70 24.94 24.08
CA ARG A 19 22.78 24.42 22.69
C ARG A 19 23.42 23.04 22.55
N SER A 20 23.47 22.25 23.62
CA SER A 20 24.01 20.89 23.58
C SER A 20 22.91 19.83 23.56
N LEU A 21 23.33 18.60 23.27
CA LEU A 21 22.49 17.41 23.24
C LEU A 21 22.91 16.54 24.43
N SER A 22 21.98 16.30 25.34
CA SER A 22 22.18 15.38 26.47
C SER A 22 21.62 14.01 26.12
N ASP A 23 22.35 12.95 26.45
CA ASP A 23 21.94 11.57 26.17
C ASP A 23 21.41 10.85 27.42
N GLY A 24 20.60 9.84 27.18
CA GLY A 24 20.01 9.01 28.21
C GLY A 24 19.11 7.95 27.58
N ILE A 25 18.16 7.45 28.35
CA ILE A 25 17.19 6.45 27.88
C ILE A 25 15.77 6.87 28.22
N VAL A 26 14.80 6.30 27.51
CA VAL A 26 13.40 6.26 27.95
C VAL A 26 13.31 5.23 29.08
N SER A 27 13.13 5.69 30.32
CA SER A 27 13.10 4.83 31.51
C SER A 27 11.70 4.25 31.78
N ARG A 28 10.64 4.98 31.40
CA ARG A 28 9.25 4.55 31.58
C ARG A 28 8.34 5.25 30.59
N ILE A 29 7.24 4.59 30.23
CA ILE A 29 6.09 5.19 29.55
C ILE A 29 4.86 4.81 30.37
N ASP A 30 4.07 5.80 30.80
CA ASP A 30 2.86 5.52 31.59
C ASP A 30 1.63 5.25 30.72
N GLY A 31 0.48 4.97 31.36
CA GLY A 31 -0.78 4.66 30.66
C GLY A 31 -1.35 5.80 29.81
N SER A 32 -0.91 7.04 30.03
CA SER A 32 -1.26 8.21 29.20
C SER A 32 -0.31 8.41 28.01
N GLY A 33 0.79 7.65 27.97
CA GLY A 33 1.87 7.81 27.01
C GLY A 33 2.91 8.86 27.40
N LEU A 34 2.86 9.39 28.64
CA LEU A 34 3.88 10.30 29.15
C LEU A 34 5.22 9.56 29.21
N ILE A 35 6.25 10.19 28.66
CA ILE A 35 7.59 9.61 28.54
C ILE A 35 8.41 10.09 29.72
N GLN A 36 8.92 9.16 30.53
CA GLN A 36 9.98 9.43 31.49
C GLN A 36 11.33 9.10 30.86
N PHE A 37 12.31 9.97 31.04
CA PHE A 37 13.65 9.80 30.48
C PHE A 37 14.76 10.27 31.43
N THR A 38 15.98 9.82 31.18
CA THR A 38 17.14 10.08 32.04
C THR A 38 18.11 11.14 31.52
N ALA A 39 17.99 11.54 30.24
CA ALA A 39 18.83 12.60 29.67
C ALA A 39 18.69 13.90 30.49
N THR A 40 19.78 14.63 30.66
CA THR A 40 19.83 15.83 31.51
C THR A 40 18.87 16.90 30.99
N ALA A 41 17.96 17.36 31.85
CA ALA A 41 17.09 18.50 31.61
C ALA A 41 17.10 19.45 32.83
N SER A 42 17.02 20.75 32.58
CA SER A 42 16.93 21.76 33.64
C SER A 42 16.08 22.96 33.17
N PHE A 43 16.07 24.05 33.94
CA PHE A 43 15.40 25.28 33.51
C PHE A 43 15.99 25.74 32.17
N GLY A 44 15.14 25.87 31.14
CA GLY A 44 15.55 26.13 29.76
C GLY A 44 15.40 24.93 28.80
N SER A 45 15.23 23.71 29.32
CA SER A 45 14.96 22.52 28.49
C SER A 45 13.47 22.33 28.14
N SER A 46 12.55 22.95 28.90
CA SER A 46 11.11 22.82 28.67
C SER A 46 10.71 23.40 27.30
N GLY A 47 9.91 22.65 26.55
CA GLY A 47 9.54 22.96 25.16
C GLY A 47 10.53 22.44 24.11
N GLY A 48 11.71 21.97 24.51
CA GLY A 48 12.71 21.38 23.60
C GLY A 48 12.32 19.97 23.11
N PRO A 49 12.86 19.50 21.97
CA PRO A 49 12.55 18.18 21.45
C PRO A 49 13.32 17.09 22.22
N LEU A 50 12.63 15.96 22.45
CA LEU A 50 13.24 14.69 22.84
C LEU A 50 13.34 13.81 21.59
N LEU A 51 14.55 13.37 21.25
CA LEU A 51 14.84 12.55 20.07
C LEU A 51 15.16 11.09 20.44
N ASN A 52 15.00 10.16 19.51
CA ASN A 52 15.59 8.82 19.58
C ASN A 52 16.95 8.75 18.84
N GLU A 53 17.58 7.56 18.81
CA GLU A 53 18.85 7.31 18.10
C GLU A 53 18.83 7.52 16.60
N ASP A 54 17.65 7.46 15.98
CA ASP A 54 17.46 7.76 14.55
C ASP A 54 17.28 9.26 14.28
N GLY A 55 17.34 10.11 15.31
CA GLY A 55 17.10 11.55 15.20
C GLY A 55 15.63 11.95 15.06
N GLN A 56 14.68 11.04 15.36
CA GLN A 56 13.24 11.31 15.29
C GLN A 56 12.74 11.96 16.58
N VAL A 57 11.90 12.99 16.46
CA VAL A 57 11.21 13.60 17.62
C VAL A 57 10.17 12.63 18.18
N ILE A 58 10.42 12.15 19.40
CA ILE A 58 9.55 11.23 20.13
C ILE A 58 8.73 11.94 21.21
N GLY A 59 9.15 13.13 21.65
CA GLY A 59 8.44 13.92 22.65
C GLY A 59 8.86 15.38 22.69
N ILE A 60 8.11 16.17 23.45
CA ILE A 60 8.41 17.56 23.82
C ILE A 60 8.71 17.55 25.32
N VAL A 61 9.90 17.99 25.71
CA VAL A 61 10.33 18.02 27.10
C VAL A 61 9.42 18.95 27.89
N GLN A 62 8.75 18.42 28.91
CA GLN A 62 7.92 19.22 29.82
C GLN A 62 8.79 19.84 30.92
N GLY A 63 9.80 19.10 31.36
CA GLY A 63 10.71 19.45 32.45
C GLY A 63 10.95 18.27 33.37
N GLY A 64 11.72 18.50 34.42
CA GLY A 64 12.03 17.51 35.44
C GLY A 64 12.72 18.19 36.61
N ASN A 65 13.18 17.41 37.57
CA ASN A 65 13.87 17.97 38.72
C ASN A 65 15.37 18.11 38.39
N PRO A 66 15.92 19.34 38.27
CA PRO A 66 17.30 19.53 37.85
C PRO A 66 18.28 18.77 38.76
N GLY A 67 19.25 18.08 38.16
CA GLY A 67 20.20 17.24 38.91
C GLY A 67 19.69 15.84 39.23
N THR A 68 18.51 15.45 38.72
CA THR A 68 17.99 14.09 38.80
C THR A 68 17.83 13.46 37.42
N ASN A 69 17.85 12.13 37.36
CA ASN A 69 17.53 11.36 36.15
C ASN A 69 16.02 11.15 35.97
N LEU A 70 15.20 12.08 36.48
CA LEU A 70 13.75 12.02 36.51
C LEU A 70 13.16 13.18 35.73
N ASN A 71 13.13 13.02 34.40
CA ASN A 71 12.64 14.04 33.48
C ASN A 71 11.45 13.50 32.66
N PHE A 72 10.57 14.39 32.22
CA PHE A 72 9.32 14.03 31.56
C PHE A 72 9.13 14.76 30.23
N ALA A 73 8.56 14.05 29.26
CA ALA A 73 8.20 14.59 27.96
C ALA A 73 6.80 14.15 27.55
N ILE A 74 6.05 15.10 26.99
CA ILE A 74 4.76 14.85 26.34
C ILE A 74 5.06 14.12 25.02
N PRO A 75 4.40 12.99 24.71
CA PRO A 75 4.69 12.25 23.49
C PRO A 75 4.39 13.11 22.25
N ALA A 76 5.26 13.05 21.24
CA ALA A 76 5.06 13.80 19.99
C ALA A 76 3.77 13.37 19.27
N ALA A 77 3.28 12.16 19.54
CA ALA A 77 1.98 11.67 19.08
C ALA A 77 0.79 12.48 19.63
N ALA A 78 0.92 13.21 20.74
CA ALA A 78 -0.12 14.09 21.26
C ALA A 78 -0.48 15.21 20.26
N ILE A 79 0.46 15.61 19.41
CA ILE A 79 0.23 16.58 18.31
C ILE A 79 -0.80 16.03 17.31
N ASN A 80 -1.02 14.71 17.24
CA ASN A 80 -2.04 14.12 16.37
C ASN A 80 -3.47 14.43 16.82
N ASN A 81 -3.65 14.84 18.08
CA ASN A 81 -4.95 15.16 18.67
C ASN A 81 -5.23 16.68 18.67
N LEU A 82 -4.41 17.50 18.00
CA LEU A 82 -4.63 18.95 17.92
C LEU A 82 -5.91 19.28 17.12
N PRO A 83 -6.83 20.10 17.67
CA PRO A 83 -8.01 20.55 16.94
C PRO A 83 -7.60 21.30 15.66
N GLY A 84 -8.17 20.92 14.52
CA GLY A 84 -7.93 21.61 13.24
C GLY A 84 -6.60 21.27 12.53
N ARG A 85 -5.81 20.31 13.04
CA ARG A 85 -4.60 19.86 12.32
C ARG A 85 -5.00 19.13 11.04
N ARG A 86 -4.93 19.82 9.89
CA ARG A 86 -4.87 19.18 8.57
C ARG A 86 -3.51 18.48 8.45
N GLY A 87 -3.44 17.23 8.92
CA GLY A 87 -2.21 16.45 8.82
C GLY A 87 -1.71 16.42 7.37
N LEU A 88 -0.41 16.60 7.15
CA LEU A 88 0.21 16.50 5.82
C LEU A 88 -0.12 15.17 5.11
N VAL A 89 -0.31 14.11 5.90
CA VAL A 89 -0.79 12.80 5.45
C VAL A 89 -2.27 12.83 5.03
N ALA A 90 -3.11 13.64 5.68
CA ALA A 90 -4.51 13.83 5.31
C ALA A 90 -4.64 14.66 4.02
N GLN A 91 -3.80 15.68 3.81
CA GLN A 91 -3.79 16.43 2.54
C GLN A 91 -3.30 15.56 1.38
N GLN A 92 -2.21 14.80 1.53
CA GLN A 92 -1.77 13.86 0.48
C GLN A 92 -2.77 12.72 0.23
N ARG A 93 -3.40 12.16 1.27
CA ARG A 93 -4.48 11.15 1.09
C ARG A 93 -5.74 11.75 0.47
N GLN A 94 -6.12 12.97 0.82
CA GLN A 94 -7.24 13.66 0.18
C GLN A 94 -6.93 13.97 -1.29
N GLN A 95 -5.70 14.38 -1.61
CA GLN A 95 -5.28 14.69 -2.97
C GLN A 95 -5.14 13.43 -3.84
N ILE A 96 -4.54 12.34 -3.35
CA ILE A 96 -4.53 11.03 -4.06
C ILE A 96 -5.93 10.43 -4.15
N GLY A 97 -6.74 10.61 -3.11
CA GLY A 97 -8.15 10.23 -3.07
C GLY A 97 -8.95 10.91 -4.18
N HIS A 98 -8.70 12.20 -4.46
CA HIS A 98 -9.32 12.92 -5.56
C HIS A 98 -9.06 12.25 -6.93
N TYR A 99 -7.81 11.87 -7.23
CA TYR A 99 -7.50 11.17 -8.49
C TYR A 99 -8.21 9.82 -8.58
N THR A 100 -8.28 9.07 -7.48
CA THR A 100 -8.99 7.79 -7.43
C THR A 100 -10.50 7.97 -7.64
N LEU A 101 -11.12 8.93 -6.94
CA LEU A 101 -12.55 9.22 -7.07
C LEU A 101 -12.92 9.72 -8.47
N ALA A 102 -12.14 10.67 -9.00
CA ALA A 102 -12.35 11.22 -10.33
C ALA A 102 -12.16 10.13 -11.40
N ARG A 103 -11.15 9.27 -11.25
CA ARG A 103 -11.00 8.06 -12.07
C ARG A 103 -12.21 7.15 -12.00
N ASN A 104 -12.74 6.85 -10.79
CA ASN A 104 -13.93 6.00 -10.65
C ASN A 104 -15.12 6.57 -11.41
N LEU A 105 -15.34 7.87 -11.30
CA LEU A 105 -16.42 8.57 -12.00
C LEU A 105 -16.25 8.51 -13.51
N GLN A 106 -15.07 8.88 -14.02
CA GLN A 106 -14.79 8.88 -15.46
C GLN A 106 -14.85 7.47 -16.05
N PHE A 107 -14.37 6.46 -15.32
CA PHE A 107 -14.42 5.06 -15.75
C PHE A 107 -15.88 4.57 -15.89
N ARG A 108 -16.76 4.89 -14.94
CA ARG A 108 -18.20 4.56 -15.03
C ARG A 108 -18.90 5.26 -16.19
N GLN A 109 -18.43 6.44 -16.58
CA GLN A 109 -18.96 7.20 -17.71
C GLN A 109 -18.34 6.78 -19.05
N GLY A 110 -17.41 5.82 -19.08
CA GLY A 110 -16.66 5.44 -20.29
C GLY A 110 -15.72 6.53 -20.81
N ASN A 111 -15.49 7.60 -20.03
CA ASN A 111 -14.70 8.76 -20.42
C ASN A 111 -13.19 8.52 -20.22
N TYR A 112 -12.65 7.50 -20.86
CA TYR A 112 -11.26 7.06 -20.66
C TYR A 112 -10.23 8.14 -21.04
N GLN A 113 -10.52 9.00 -22.02
CA GLN A 113 -9.61 10.11 -22.37
C GLN A 113 -9.50 11.14 -21.24
N LYS A 114 -10.61 11.50 -20.59
CA LYS A 114 -10.59 12.39 -19.42
C LYS A 114 -9.88 11.73 -18.24
N MET A 115 -10.10 10.43 -18.05
CA MET A 115 -9.39 9.62 -17.05
C MET A 115 -7.87 9.67 -17.27
N LEU A 116 -7.38 9.55 -18.51
CA LEU A 116 -5.95 9.67 -18.82
C LEU A 116 -5.39 11.05 -18.43
N THR A 117 -6.08 12.14 -18.74
CA THR A 117 -5.64 13.50 -18.37
C THR A 117 -5.45 13.63 -16.86
N ILE A 118 -6.45 13.19 -16.09
CA ILE A 118 -6.45 13.22 -14.62
C ILE A 118 -5.30 12.38 -14.06
N LEU A 119 -5.10 11.17 -14.58
CA LEU A 119 -4.05 10.26 -14.10
C LEU A 119 -2.65 10.72 -14.49
N ASN A 120 -2.47 11.32 -15.66
CA ASN A 120 -1.21 11.93 -16.05
C ASN A 120 -0.82 13.07 -15.12
N GLU A 121 -1.79 13.91 -14.74
CA GLU A 121 -1.56 14.95 -13.74
C GLU A 121 -1.21 14.36 -12.37
N GLY A 122 -1.95 13.36 -11.92
CA GLY A 122 -1.66 12.66 -10.67
C GLY A 122 -0.25 12.06 -10.66
N ILE A 123 0.17 11.42 -11.75
CA ILE A 123 1.52 10.84 -11.88
C ILE A 123 2.59 11.93 -11.85
N ARG A 124 2.38 13.09 -12.49
CA ARG A 124 3.33 14.21 -12.40
C ARG A 124 3.52 14.69 -10.96
N ARG A 125 2.45 14.71 -10.16
CA ARG A 125 2.51 15.14 -8.74
C ARG A 125 3.01 14.04 -7.80
N TYR A 126 2.71 12.77 -8.10
CA TYR A 126 3.05 11.62 -7.27
C TYR A 126 3.68 10.50 -8.14
N PRO A 127 4.92 10.70 -8.63
CA PRO A 127 5.53 9.82 -9.63
C PRO A 127 5.86 8.41 -9.12
N ASN A 128 5.80 8.18 -7.80
CA ASN A 128 6.06 6.89 -7.16
C ASN A 128 4.78 6.22 -6.61
N ASN A 129 3.60 6.68 -7.04
CA ASN A 129 2.34 6.08 -6.62
C ASN A 129 1.92 4.94 -7.58
N ALA A 130 2.10 3.69 -7.14
CA ALA A 130 1.76 2.50 -7.92
C ALA A 130 0.29 2.48 -8.42
N VAL A 131 -0.66 2.91 -7.58
CA VAL A 131 -2.09 2.88 -7.90
C VAL A 131 -2.43 3.80 -9.08
N LEU A 132 -1.72 4.92 -9.23
CA LEU A 132 -1.93 5.82 -10.38
C LEU A 132 -1.50 5.18 -11.70
N TYR A 133 -0.38 4.47 -11.71
CA TYR A 133 0.06 3.70 -12.88
C TYR A 133 -0.88 2.54 -13.17
N LEU A 134 -1.29 1.76 -12.15
CA LEU A 134 -2.29 0.70 -12.30
C LEU A 134 -3.56 1.23 -12.98
N ASN A 135 -4.10 2.33 -12.47
CA ASN A 135 -5.31 2.94 -13.01
C ASN A 135 -5.10 3.48 -14.44
N ARG A 136 -3.92 4.06 -14.75
CA ARG A 136 -3.63 4.56 -16.10
C ARG A 136 -3.50 3.41 -17.09
N GLY A 137 -2.90 2.30 -16.67
CA GLY A 137 -2.86 1.06 -17.43
C GLY A 137 -4.26 0.54 -17.76
N THR A 138 -5.18 0.57 -16.79
CA THR A 138 -6.59 0.19 -17.03
C THR A 138 -7.28 1.11 -18.03
N ALA A 139 -7.06 2.43 -17.94
CA ALA A 139 -7.60 3.39 -18.90
C ALA A 139 -7.07 3.14 -20.32
N ARG A 140 -5.75 2.96 -20.45
CA ARG A 140 -5.07 2.67 -21.73
C ARG A 140 -5.54 1.35 -22.33
N SER A 141 -5.68 0.30 -21.52
CA SER A 141 -6.22 -0.99 -21.96
C SER A 141 -7.65 -0.86 -22.50
N SER A 142 -8.49 -0.05 -21.83
CA SER A 142 -9.86 0.24 -22.28
C SER A 142 -9.89 1.01 -23.61
N LEU A 143 -8.87 1.84 -23.85
CA LEU A 143 -8.63 2.54 -25.12
C LEU A 143 -7.86 1.71 -26.15
N ARG A 144 -7.60 0.43 -25.87
CA ARG A 144 -6.81 -0.49 -26.71
C ARG A 144 -5.34 -0.08 -26.93
N ASP A 145 -4.83 0.85 -26.13
CA ASP A 145 -3.39 1.14 -26.02
C ASP A 145 -2.73 0.07 -25.13
N TYR A 146 -2.59 -1.13 -25.68
CA TYR A 146 -2.09 -2.28 -24.94
C TYR A 146 -0.59 -2.18 -24.61
N GLN A 147 0.22 -1.53 -25.45
CA GLN A 147 1.64 -1.32 -25.16
C GLN A 147 1.82 -0.32 -24.02
N GLY A 148 1.11 0.81 -24.05
CA GLY A 148 1.14 1.78 -22.96
C GLY A 148 0.57 1.19 -21.65
N ALA A 149 -0.48 0.37 -21.74
CA ALA A 149 -1.02 -0.33 -20.59
C ALA A 149 -0.01 -1.30 -19.96
N LYS A 150 0.68 -2.10 -20.79
CA LYS A 150 1.75 -2.99 -20.33
C LYS A 150 2.83 -2.23 -19.56
N SER A 151 3.33 -1.13 -20.12
CA SER A 151 4.36 -0.29 -19.47
C SER A 151 3.89 0.27 -18.14
N ASP A 152 2.64 0.74 -18.06
CA ASP A 152 2.07 1.26 -16.81
C ASP A 152 1.90 0.17 -15.75
N TYR A 153 1.43 -1.01 -16.13
CA TYR A 153 1.33 -2.13 -15.19
C TYR A 153 2.70 -2.59 -14.70
N SER A 154 3.72 -2.65 -15.58
CA SER A 154 5.10 -2.92 -15.16
C SER A 154 5.59 -1.90 -14.15
N ARG A 155 5.37 -0.61 -14.39
CA ARG A 155 5.74 0.44 -13.43
C ARG A 155 4.99 0.32 -12.10
N SER A 156 3.71 -0.03 -12.14
CA SER A 156 2.94 -0.32 -10.92
C SER A 156 3.52 -1.50 -10.15
N ILE A 157 3.93 -2.57 -10.82
CA ILE A 157 4.49 -3.78 -10.21
C ILE A 157 5.86 -3.46 -9.58
N GLU A 158 6.72 -2.70 -10.26
CA GLU A 158 8.01 -2.24 -9.72
C GLU A 158 7.84 -1.44 -8.42
N LEU A 159 6.83 -0.57 -8.36
CA LEU A 159 6.59 0.31 -7.21
C LEU A 159 5.90 -0.43 -6.05
N ASN A 160 4.89 -1.25 -6.35
CA ASN A 160 4.17 -2.06 -5.38
C ASN A 160 3.51 -3.26 -6.08
N PRO A 161 4.10 -4.46 -5.99
CA PRO A 161 3.54 -5.66 -6.59
C PRO A 161 2.16 -5.96 -6.00
N THR A 162 1.16 -6.11 -6.86
CA THR A 162 -0.19 -6.53 -6.45
C THR A 162 -0.72 -7.58 -7.41
N SER A 163 -1.56 -8.47 -6.91
CA SER A 163 -2.19 -9.52 -7.71
C SER A 163 -3.00 -8.92 -8.86
N LEU A 164 -3.69 -7.80 -8.62
CA LEU A 164 -4.43 -7.07 -9.64
C LEU A 164 -3.52 -6.51 -10.75
N ALA A 165 -2.36 -5.95 -10.41
CA ALA A 165 -1.42 -5.43 -11.40
C ALA A 165 -0.86 -6.55 -12.29
N TYR A 166 -0.50 -7.69 -11.70
CA TYR A 166 -0.08 -8.88 -12.44
C TYR A 166 -1.20 -9.41 -13.34
N SER A 167 -2.41 -9.65 -12.82
CA SER A 167 -3.52 -10.14 -13.65
C SER A 167 -3.85 -9.21 -14.81
N ASN A 168 -3.89 -7.90 -14.58
CA ASN A 168 -4.17 -6.94 -15.64
C ASN A 168 -3.06 -6.92 -16.71
N ARG A 169 -1.78 -7.07 -16.31
CA ARG A 169 -0.67 -7.16 -17.27
C ARG A 169 -0.70 -8.49 -18.03
N ALA A 170 -1.06 -9.60 -17.38
CA ALA A 170 -1.25 -10.90 -18.01
C ALA A 170 -2.35 -10.89 -19.09
N GLN A 171 -3.47 -10.23 -18.82
CA GLN A 171 -4.53 -10.02 -19.81
C GLN A 171 -4.03 -9.22 -21.01
N VAL A 172 -3.27 -8.14 -20.77
CA VAL A 172 -2.64 -7.36 -21.84
C VAL A 172 -1.64 -8.20 -22.64
N TYR A 173 -0.79 -8.99 -21.98
CA TYR A 173 0.10 -9.93 -22.65
C TYR A 173 -0.66 -10.94 -23.52
N THR A 174 -1.78 -11.47 -23.03
CA THR A 174 -2.66 -12.38 -23.78
C THR A 174 -3.19 -11.72 -25.06
N ILE A 175 -3.65 -10.46 -24.98
CA ILE A 175 -4.11 -9.70 -26.15
C ILE A 175 -2.97 -9.45 -27.13
N LEU A 176 -1.78 -9.15 -26.62
CA LEU A 176 -0.56 -8.98 -27.41
C LEU A 176 0.05 -10.31 -27.90
N LYS A 177 -0.63 -11.46 -27.68
CA LYS A 177 -0.19 -12.82 -28.03
C LYS A 177 1.15 -13.24 -27.39
N GLN A 178 1.52 -12.60 -26.27
CA GLN A 178 2.70 -12.94 -25.48
C GLN A 178 2.32 -13.96 -24.40
N GLN A 179 2.18 -15.21 -24.82
CA GLN A 179 1.55 -16.26 -24.00
C GLN A 179 2.39 -16.65 -22.77
N GLN A 180 3.71 -16.76 -22.91
CA GLN A 180 4.58 -17.13 -21.77
C GLN A 180 4.61 -16.06 -20.67
N PRO A 181 4.87 -14.77 -20.98
CA PRO A 181 4.75 -13.71 -19.97
C PRO A 181 3.36 -13.62 -19.33
N ALA A 182 2.29 -13.92 -20.08
CA ALA A 182 0.94 -13.95 -19.51
C ALA A 182 0.76 -15.08 -18.49
N LEU A 183 1.26 -16.29 -18.77
CA LEU A 183 1.22 -17.41 -17.83
C LEU A 183 2.01 -17.12 -16.55
N GLU A 184 3.19 -16.51 -16.69
CA GLU A 184 4.04 -16.10 -15.57
C GLU A 184 3.31 -15.09 -14.68
N ASP A 185 2.74 -14.03 -15.27
CA ASP A 185 2.02 -13.01 -14.52
C ASP A 185 0.74 -13.55 -13.86
N PHE A 186 -0.05 -14.39 -14.54
CA PHE A 186 -1.21 -15.02 -13.89
C PHE A 186 -0.77 -15.89 -12.71
N THR A 187 0.34 -16.61 -12.84
CA THR A 187 0.89 -17.41 -11.75
C THR A 187 1.36 -16.54 -10.60
N ALA A 188 2.05 -15.43 -10.87
CA ALA A 188 2.45 -14.46 -9.85
C ALA A 188 1.21 -13.85 -9.14
N ALA A 189 0.16 -13.51 -9.88
CA ALA A 189 -1.08 -12.99 -9.33
C ALA A 189 -1.77 -13.97 -8.37
N ILE A 190 -1.76 -15.27 -8.72
CA ILE A 190 -2.29 -16.34 -7.89
C ILE A 190 -1.46 -16.50 -6.62
N THR A 191 -0.14 -16.64 -6.75
CA THR A 191 0.78 -16.89 -5.62
C THR A 191 0.75 -15.75 -4.59
N LEU A 192 0.71 -14.50 -5.05
CA LEU A 192 0.77 -13.33 -4.15
C LEU A 192 -0.44 -13.23 -3.21
N ASN A 193 -1.61 -13.73 -3.62
CA ASN A 193 -2.86 -13.60 -2.85
C ASN A 193 -3.27 -14.86 -2.08
N GLN A 194 -2.55 -15.99 -2.22
CA GLN A 194 -2.91 -17.25 -1.57
C GLN A 194 -2.98 -17.19 -0.03
N GLY A 195 -2.41 -16.16 0.62
CA GLY A 195 -2.46 -15.96 2.07
C GLY A 195 -3.56 -15.05 2.62
N TRP A 196 -4.29 -14.29 1.78
CA TRP A 196 -5.14 -13.17 2.25
C TRP A 196 -6.61 -13.24 1.82
N GLY A 197 -7.09 -14.37 1.28
CA GLY A 197 -8.51 -14.55 0.94
C GLY A 197 -9.06 -13.53 -0.08
N GLY A 198 -8.20 -13.02 -0.97
CA GLY A 198 -8.54 -11.95 -1.89
C GLY A 198 -9.62 -12.33 -2.90
N SER A 199 -10.61 -11.45 -3.08
CA SER A 199 -11.78 -11.60 -3.98
C SER A 199 -11.42 -11.82 -5.46
N ASN A 200 -10.17 -11.57 -5.86
CA ASN A 200 -9.71 -11.67 -7.26
C ASN A 200 -8.94 -12.96 -7.60
N ILE A 201 -8.69 -13.86 -6.64
CA ILE A 201 -7.93 -15.09 -6.89
C ILE A 201 -8.66 -16.01 -7.88
N GLY A 202 -9.97 -16.18 -7.70
CA GLY A 202 -10.79 -17.00 -8.60
C GLY A 202 -10.75 -16.51 -10.05
N ALA A 203 -10.69 -15.18 -10.26
CA ALA A 203 -10.56 -14.59 -11.58
C ALA A 203 -9.19 -14.88 -12.21
N ALA A 204 -8.11 -14.78 -11.43
CA ALA A 204 -6.77 -15.11 -11.94
C ALA A 204 -6.65 -16.59 -12.34
N PHE A 205 -7.21 -17.52 -11.55
CA PHE A 205 -7.30 -18.93 -11.95
C PHE A 205 -8.11 -19.10 -13.23
N TYR A 206 -9.28 -18.49 -13.31
CA TYR A 206 -10.15 -18.59 -14.49
C TYR A 206 -9.45 -18.08 -15.75
N ASP A 207 -8.84 -16.89 -15.70
CA ASP A 207 -8.16 -16.29 -16.84
C ASP A 207 -6.92 -17.09 -17.26
N ARG A 208 -6.18 -17.66 -16.31
CA ARG A 208 -5.09 -18.59 -16.61
C ARG A 208 -5.60 -19.86 -17.29
N GLY A 209 -6.72 -20.40 -16.81
CA GLY A 209 -7.40 -21.54 -17.42
C GLY A 209 -7.80 -21.27 -18.86
N GLU A 210 -8.36 -20.08 -19.16
CA GLU A 210 -8.69 -19.67 -20.54
C GLU A 210 -7.44 -19.59 -21.43
N LEU A 211 -6.33 -19.07 -20.92
CA LEU A 211 -5.06 -19.07 -21.65
C LEU A 211 -4.54 -20.49 -21.88
N GLN A 212 -4.65 -21.37 -20.89
CA GLN A 212 -4.26 -22.78 -21.01
C GLN A 212 -5.07 -23.52 -22.08
N VAL A 213 -6.38 -23.25 -22.20
CA VAL A 213 -7.22 -23.78 -23.30
C VAL A 213 -6.68 -23.35 -24.66
N LYS A 214 -6.37 -22.06 -24.82
CA LYS A 214 -5.79 -21.53 -26.08
C LYS A 214 -4.44 -22.15 -26.43
N LEU A 215 -3.71 -22.64 -25.42
CA LEU A 215 -2.43 -23.32 -25.57
C LEU A 215 -2.55 -24.83 -25.78
N GLY A 216 -3.76 -25.40 -25.72
CA GLY A 216 -3.99 -26.86 -25.81
C GLY A 216 -3.68 -27.62 -24.50
N ASN A 217 -3.45 -26.90 -23.39
CA ASN A 217 -3.12 -27.49 -22.09
C ASN A 217 -4.39 -27.87 -21.31
N THR A 218 -5.22 -28.75 -21.86
CA THR A 218 -6.56 -29.04 -21.32
C THR A 218 -6.56 -29.50 -19.86
N LYS A 219 -5.62 -30.37 -19.47
CA LYS A 219 -5.52 -30.86 -18.07
C LYS A 219 -5.30 -29.72 -17.07
N SER A 220 -4.37 -28.83 -17.40
CA SER A 220 -4.04 -27.67 -16.57
C SER A 220 -5.17 -26.65 -16.56
N ALA A 221 -5.85 -26.44 -17.70
CA ALA A 221 -7.04 -25.59 -17.77
C ALA A 221 -8.17 -26.08 -16.85
N ILE A 222 -8.46 -27.39 -16.87
CA ILE A 222 -9.46 -28.00 -15.97
C ILE A 222 -9.08 -27.80 -14.50
N SER A 223 -7.80 -27.96 -14.16
CA SER A 223 -7.31 -27.72 -12.79
C SER A 223 -7.54 -26.28 -12.35
N ASP A 224 -7.21 -25.32 -13.22
CA ASP A 224 -7.40 -23.89 -12.97
C ASP A 224 -8.89 -23.54 -12.81
N PHE A 225 -9.78 -24.04 -13.67
CA PHE A 225 -11.22 -23.81 -13.53
C PHE A 225 -11.82 -24.42 -12.27
N LYS A 226 -11.36 -25.61 -11.85
CA LYS A 226 -11.79 -26.21 -10.57
C LYS A 226 -11.42 -25.32 -9.39
N GLN A 227 -10.22 -24.76 -9.41
CA GLN A 227 -9.77 -23.86 -8.36
C GLN A 227 -10.53 -22.53 -8.39
N ALA A 228 -10.80 -21.98 -9.58
CA ALA A 228 -11.65 -20.81 -9.76
C ALA A 228 -13.06 -21.04 -9.18
N ALA A 229 -13.69 -22.17 -9.52
CA ALA A 229 -15.01 -22.55 -9.01
C ALA A 229 -15.02 -22.63 -7.47
N LYS A 230 -14.02 -23.27 -6.86
CA LYS A 230 -13.90 -23.34 -5.39
C LYS A 230 -13.88 -21.95 -4.75
N PHE A 231 -13.11 -21.02 -5.30
CA PHE A 231 -13.07 -19.64 -4.79
C PHE A 231 -14.39 -18.91 -5.01
N TYR A 232 -15.02 -19.04 -6.18
CA TYR A 232 -16.30 -18.41 -6.47
C TYR A 232 -17.42 -18.92 -5.55
N GLN A 233 -17.42 -20.21 -5.24
CA GLN A 233 -18.34 -20.80 -4.28
C GLN A 233 -18.14 -20.22 -2.87
N GLN A 234 -16.88 -20.09 -2.41
CA GLN A 234 -16.56 -19.55 -1.09
C GLN A 234 -17.03 -18.10 -0.90
N ILE A 235 -16.96 -17.28 -1.96
CA ILE A 235 -17.41 -15.88 -1.91
C ILE A 235 -18.90 -15.71 -2.29
N GLY A 236 -19.64 -16.82 -2.47
CA GLY A 236 -21.07 -16.80 -2.82
C GLY A 236 -21.39 -16.34 -4.26
N ASN A 237 -20.40 -16.26 -5.14
CA ASN A 237 -20.59 -15.83 -6.54
C ASN A 237 -21.09 -17.01 -7.40
N SER A 238 -22.38 -17.29 -7.32
CA SER A 238 -23.04 -18.42 -7.98
C SER A 238 -22.94 -18.36 -9.52
N GLU A 239 -22.93 -17.17 -10.12
CA GLU A 239 -22.82 -16.99 -11.57
C GLU A 239 -21.44 -17.42 -12.09
N ARG A 240 -20.37 -16.88 -11.48
CA ARG A 240 -19.00 -17.24 -11.86
C ARG A 240 -18.66 -18.68 -11.50
N TYR A 241 -19.23 -19.20 -10.42
CA TYR A 241 -19.14 -20.62 -10.08
C TYR A 241 -19.66 -21.52 -11.20
N ARG A 242 -20.90 -21.28 -11.66
CA ARG A 242 -21.49 -22.03 -12.79
C ARG A 242 -20.67 -21.87 -14.06
N THR A 243 -20.26 -20.64 -14.38
CA THR A 243 -19.42 -20.36 -15.55
C THR A 243 -18.14 -21.19 -15.54
N ALA A 244 -17.46 -21.32 -14.40
CA ALA A 244 -16.27 -22.16 -14.28
C ALA A 244 -16.57 -23.65 -14.48
N LEU A 245 -17.71 -24.16 -13.99
CA LEU A 245 -18.13 -25.54 -14.21
C LEU A 245 -18.50 -25.80 -15.68
N ASP A 246 -19.23 -24.88 -16.32
CA ASP A 246 -19.62 -24.99 -17.73
C ASP A 246 -18.38 -25.05 -18.63
N ARG A 247 -17.35 -24.26 -18.31
CA ARG A 247 -16.06 -24.33 -19.01
C ARG A 247 -15.38 -25.68 -18.85
N ILE A 248 -15.39 -26.27 -17.66
CA ILE A 248 -14.87 -27.63 -17.44
C ILE A 248 -15.61 -28.64 -18.32
N THR A 249 -16.94 -28.62 -18.31
CA THR A 249 -17.78 -29.53 -19.11
C THR A 249 -17.48 -29.40 -20.59
N LEU A 250 -17.41 -28.16 -21.10
CA LEU A 250 -17.17 -27.88 -22.51
C LEU A 250 -15.82 -28.39 -23.00
N ILE A 251 -14.75 -28.22 -22.22
CA ILE A 251 -13.40 -28.66 -22.63
C ILE A 251 -13.10 -30.11 -22.28
N SER A 252 -13.98 -30.78 -21.53
CA SER A 252 -13.87 -32.21 -21.20
C SER A 252 -14.69 -33.08 -22.14
N ALA A 253 -15.47 -32.49 -23.04
CA ALA A 253 -16.20 -33.22 -24.07
C ALA A 253 -15.20 -33.91 -25.03
N PRO A 254 -15.45 -35.17 -25.41
CA PRO A 254 -14.58 -35.95 -26.28
C PRO A 254 -14.49 -35.40 -27.71
#